data_AF-A0A9W8WRN1-F1
#
_entry.id   AF-A0A9W8WRN1-F1
#
_cell.length_a   1.000
_cell.length_b   1.000
_cell.length_c   1.000
_cell.angle_alpha   90.00
_cell.angle_beta   90.00
_cell.angle_gamma   90.00
#
_symmetry.space_group_name_H-M   'P 1'
#
loop_
_entity.id
_entity.type
_entity.pdbx_description
1 polymer ?
#
loop_
_entity_poly.entity_id
_entity_poly.type
_entity_poly.pdbx_seq_one_letter_code
_entity_poly.pdbx_strand_id
1 'polypeptide(L)'
;MRFLPRLLHAGAAAGTLIVLYLGWLQHDHLGHSIHEAWDGQAHRIVIFGDDWSDTGKYRVSPPPKAQAVTRDPGRGDVWTETLCKELACDFIDNFARSMPPHTDAATIGSLIDSDIRAQAVPVTDNNNDTQAMFDFKTQVQQFLEYEKMKRRVVPERLRKVDEWTIFTVSFGLWDLLEYSTLEKEYALKAIDNSIEGLFENLDLLAKHVAAPIKIVAPKLVDATFLPRVQSRRHHDKEHFAESQHHLVFLWTYWNTVLTRTASQWKHGEIFMPNPNNLITDQVRTKQLYSKNLSDATGLGKQVPLFDFVEEPCVKSPADDGAEVLQAAGIEKCFDASKHLFW
;
A
#
# COMPACT_ATOMS: atom_id res chain seq x y z
N MET A 1 -34.18 39.93 46.78
CA MET A 1 -33.89 39.53 45.39
C MET A 1 -32.37 39.30 45.21
N ARG A 2 -31.86 38.09 45.52
CA ARG A 2 -30.42 37.72 45.38
C ARG A 2 -30.21 36.45 44.55
N PHE A 3 -31.12 36.19 43.60
CA PHE A 3 -31.11 34.95 42.80
C PHE A 3 -30.39 35.09 41.45
N LEU A 4 -30.37 36.29 40.85
CA LEU A 4 -29.71 36.53 39.56
C LEU A 4 -28.19 36.27 39.54
N PRO A 5 -27.38 36.74 40.52
CA PRO A 5 -25.93 36.54 40.44
C PRO A 5 -25.54 35.06 40.63
N ARG A 6 -26.32 34.28 41.39
CA ARG A 6 -26.06 32.85 41.60
C ARG A 6 -26.33 32.01 40.36
N LEU A 7 -27.33 32.37 39.57
CA LEU A 7 -27.64 31.74 38.27
C LEU A 7 -26.57 32.05 37.22
N LEU A 8 -26.02 33.27 37.23
CA LEU A 8 -24.94 33.66 36.34
C LEU A 8 -23.63 32.93 36.65
N HIS A 9 -23.30 32.74 37.93
CA HIS A 9 -22.15 31.94 38.34
C HIS A 9 -22.33 30.45 38.04
N ALA A 10 -23.54 29.90 38.20
CA ALA A 10 -23.83 28.51 37.84
C ALA A 10 -23.75 28.29 36.31
N GLY A 11 -24.25 29.24 35.51
CA GLY A 11 -24.14 29.18 34.05
C GLY A 11 -22.69 29.29 33.55
N ALA A 12 -21.88 30.15 34.16
CA ALA A 12 -20.46 30.26 33.85
C ALA A 12 -19.69 28.97 34.22
N ALA A 13 -19.96 28.38 35.39
CA ALA A 13 -19.36 27.12 35.80
C ALA A 13 -19.74 25.97 34.85
N ALA A 14 -21.01 25.88 34.44
CA ALA A 14 -21.47 24.89 33.48
C ALA A 14 -20.82 25.08 32.09
N GLY A 15 -20.71 26.31 31.59
CA GLY A 15 -20.02 26.61 30.35
C GLY A 15 -18.54 26.22 30.38
N THR A 16 -17.86 26.50 31.50
CA THR A 16 -16.45 26.11 31.69
C THR A 16 -16.30 24.59 31.74
N LEU A 17 -17.20 23.89 32.43
CA LEU A 17 -17.20 22.42 32.48
C LEU A 17 -17.50 21.79 31.12
N ILE A 18 -18.38 22.36 30.31
CA ILE A 18 -18.66 21.89 28.94
C ILE A 18 -17.45 22.12 28.04
N VAL A 19 -16.77 23.26 28.14
CA VAL A 19 -15.53 23.52 27.37
C VAL A 19 -14.41 22.59 27.82
N LEU A 20 -14.27 22.32 29.12
CA LEU A 20 -13.31 21.36 29.65
C LEU A 20 -13.66 19.92 29.24
N TYR A 21 -14.94 19.55 29.23
CA TYR A 21 -15.42 18.25 28.81
C TYR A 21 -15.26 18.02 27.31
N LEU A 22 -15.55 19.02 26.48
CA LEU A 22 -15.31 18.98 25.03
C LEU A 22 -13.80 19.00 24.73
N GLY A 23 -13.02 19.76 25.49
CA GLY A 23 -11.56 19.74 25.45
C GLY A 23 -10.99 18.37 25.84
N TRP A 24 -11.60 17.69 26.82
CA TRP A 24 -11.24 16.35 27.26
C TRP A 24 -11.66 15.26 26.25
N LEU A 25 -12.84 15.38 25.63
CA LEU A 25 -13.28 14.54 24.51
C LEU A 25 -12.40 14.69 23.27
N GLN A 26 -11.87 15.89 23.01
CA GLN A 26 -10.81 16.06 22.00
C GLN A 26 -9.45 15.55 22.50
N HIS A 27 -9.21 15.55 23.80
CA HIS A 27 -7.98 15.03 24.41
C HIS A 27 -7.85 13.52 24.29
N ASP A 28 -8.93 12.74 24.28
CA ASP A 28 -8.85 11.28 24.03
C ASP A 28 -8.36 10.93 22.62
N HIS A 29 -8.46 11.87 21.66
CA HIS A 29 -7.83 11.75 20.33
C HIS A 29 -6.44 12.40 20.22
N LEU A 30 -6.07 13.28 21.17
CA LEU A 30 -4.78 14.01 21.17
C LEU A 30 -3.78 13.50 22.22
N GLY A 31 -4.24 12.69 23.19
CA GLY A 31 -3.55 12.32 24.42
C GLY A 31 -2.36 11.38 24.22
N HIS A 32 -2.32 10.62 23.12
CA HIS A 32 -1.12 9.90 22.72
C HIS A 32 -0.07 10.79 22.07
N SER A 33 -0.43 11.94 21.50
CA SER A 33 0.51 12.75 20.70
C SER A 33 1.34 13.75 21.49
N ILE A 34 0.88 14.22 22.65
CA ILE A 34 1.51 15.36 23.34
C ILE A 34 2.59 14.91 24.32
N HIS A 35 2.41 13.78 25.03
CA HIS A 35 3.42 13.29 25.97
C HIS A 35 4.63 12.67 25.25
N GLU A 36 4.44 12.00 24.11
CA GLU A 36 5.55 11.49 23.27
C GLU A 36 6.20 12.61 22.44
N ALA A 37 5.44 13.64 22.02
CA ALA A 37 6.02 14.82 21.37
C ALA A 37 6.94 15.66 22.25
N TRP A 38 6.91 15.46 23.58
CA TRP A 38 7.73 16.19 24.54
C TRP A 38 8.99 15.43 24.96
N ASP A 39 9.12 14.14 24.59
CA ASP A 39 10.25 13.27 24.96
C ASP A 39 11.37 13.18 23.90
N GLY A 40 11.30 14.01 22.85
CA GLY A 40 12.51 14.47 22.17
C GLY A 40 12.92 13.80 20.85
N GLN A 41 12.10 12.98 20.19
CA GLN A 41 12.29 12.64 18.77
C GLN A 41 10.95 12.21 18.17
N ALA A 42 10.51 12.85 17.07
CA ALA A 42 9.29 12.42 16.40
C ALA A 42 9.60 11.34 15.36
N HIS A 43 8.86 10.25 15.37
CA HIS A 43 9.03 9.13 14.46
C HIS A 43 7.92 9.11 13.42
N ARG A 44 8.29 9.24 12.15
CA ARG A 44 7.34 9.29 11.04
C ARG A 44 7.63 8.20 10.01
N ILE A 45 6.56 7.62 9.48
CA ILE A 45 6.59 6.86 8.23
C ILE A 45 5.88 7.63 7.13
N VAL A 46 6.54 7.78 5.98
CA VAL A 46 5.95 8.33 4.75
C VAL A 46 5.75 7.19 3.77
N ILE A 47 4.51 6.97 3.33
CA ILE A 47 4.15 5.83 2.49
C ILE A 47 3.91 6.27 1.05
N PHE A 48 4.67 5.69 0.13
CA PHE A 48 4.40 5.69 -1.30
C PHE A 48 4.08 4.27 -1.76
N GLY A 49 3.02 4.09 -2.53
CA GLY A 49 2.66 2.77 -3.04
C GLY A 49 1.28 2.64 -3.65
N ASP A 50 0.88 1.40 -3.79
CA ASP A 50 -0.39 0.96 -4.37
C ASP A 50 -1.34 0.34 -3.32
N ASP A 51 -2.29 -0.47 -3.77
CA ASP A 51 -3.29 -1.22 -3.00
C ASP A 51 -2.72 -2.08 -1.85
N TRP A 52 -1.43 -2.43 -1.92
CA TRP A 52 -0.76 -3.24 -0.90
C TRP A 52 -0.28 -2.41 0.29
N SER A 53 -0.13 -1.10 0.12
CA SER A 53 0.47 -0.20 1.13
C SER A 53 -0.48 0.89 1.61
N ASP A 54 -1.54 1.17 0.87
CA ASP A 54 -2.52 2.20 1.21
C ASP A 54 -3.36 1.80 2.44
N THR A 55 -3.30 2.67 3.45
CA THR A 55 -4.00 2.46 4.73
C THR A 55 -5.46 2.90 4.69
N GLY A 56 -5.91 3.60 3.63
CA GLY A 56 -7.23 4.24 3.55
C GLY A 56 -7.41 5.44 4.49
N LYS A 57 -6.38 5.78 5.28
CA LYS A 57 -6.36 6.92 6.19
C LYS A 57 -5.36 7.95 5.67
N TYR A 58 -5.85 9.13 5.29
CA TYR A 58 -5.05 10.16 4.64
C TYR A 58 -4.98 11.40 5.52
N ARG A 59 -3.90 11.51 6.30
CA ARG A 59 -3.60 12.71 7.11
C ARG A 59 -3.16 13.89 6.24
N VAL A 60 -2.51 13.59 5.12
CA VAL A 60 -1.87 14.52 4.20
C VAL A 60 -2.35 14.25 2.78
N SER A 61 -2.58 15.32 2.02
CA SER A 61 -3.00 15.27 0.61
C SER A 61 -4.08 14.20 0.33
N PRO A 62 -5.24 14.23 1.02
CA PRO A 62 -6.27 13.20 0.83
C PRO A 62 -6.78 13.20 -0.62
N PRO A 63 -7.02 12.02 -1.22
CA PRO A 63 -7.64 11.96 -2.53
C PRO A 63 -9.06 12.54 -2.50
N PRO A 64 -9.63 12.92 -3.66
CA PRO A 64 -11.05 13.26 -3.76
C PRO A 64 -11.93 12.17 -3.14
N LYS A 65 -13.03 12.53 -2.49
CA LYS A 65 -13.90 11.56 -1.78
C LYS A 65 -14.34 10.37 -2.64
N ALA A 66 -14.56 10.58 -3.93
CA ALA A 66 -14.93 9.52 -4.87
C ALA A 66 -13.81 8.50 -5.13
N GLN A 67 -12.55 8.85 -4.84
CA GLN A 67 -11.37 8.02 -5.01
C GLN A 67 -10.79 7.53 -3.67
N ALA A 68 -11.36 7.99 -2.54
CA ALA A 68 -10.93 7.57 -1.22
C ALA A 68 -11.44 6.16 -0.94
N VAL A 69 -10.53 5.22 -0.67
CA VAL A 69 -10.89 3.83 -0.38
C VAL A 69 -11.29 3.68 1.08
N THR A 70 -12.48 3.12 1.31
CA THR A 70 -12.89 2.67 2.64
C THR A 70 -12.52 1.20 2.79
N ARG A 71 -11.55 0.89 3.66
CA ARG A 71 -11.10 -0.47 3.88
C ARG A 71 -12.10 -1.25 4.73
N ASP A 72 -12.34 -2.50 4.35
CA ASP A 72 -13.12 -3.43 5.16
C ASP A 72 -12.35 -3.77 6.46
N PRO A 73 -12.97 -3.63 7.64
CA PRO A 73 -12.30 -3.89 8.92
C PRO A 73 -11.83 -5.34 9.09
N GLY A 74 -12.44 -6.29 8.37
CA GLY A 74 -12.04 -7.70 8.35
C GLY A 74 -10.74 -7.99 7.59
N ARG A 75 -10.23 -7.05 6.79
CA ARG A 75 -8.95 -7.18 6.05
C ARG A 75 -7.73 -7.08 6.97
N GLY A 76 -7.90 -6.61 8.21
CA GLY A 76 -6.79 -6.37 9.15
C GLY A 76 -5.93 -5.16 8.77
N ASP A 77 -4.78 -5.00 9.43
CA ASP A 77 -3.82 -3.93 9.15
C ASP A 77 -3.05 -4.21 7.84
N VAL A 78 -2.71 -3.16 7.07
CA VAL A 78 -1.70 -3.31 6.00
C VAL A 78 -0.29 -3.34 6.58
N TRP A 79 0.67 -3.88 5.84
CA TRP A 79 2.05 -4.06 6.32
C TRP A 79 2.71 -2.76 6.81
N THR A 80 2.35 -1.61 6.24
CA THR A 80 2.86 -0.30 6.63
C THR A 80 2.33 0.16 7.99
N GLU A 81 1.08 -0.17 8.33
CA GLU A 81 0.52 0.06 9.66
C GLU A 81 1.24 -0.81 10.71
N THR A 82 1.48 -2.08 10.39
CA THR A 82 2.25 -3.00 11.25
C THR A 82 3.69 -2.52 11.43
N LEU A 83 4.37 -2.11 10.35
CA LEU A 83 5.71 -1.55 10.41
C LEU A 83 5.76 -0.33 11.34
N CYS A 84 4.76 0.54 11.26
CA CYS A 84 4.65 1.71 12.13
C CYS A 84 4.56 1.33 13.62
N LYS A 85 3.78 0.28 13.93
CA LYS A 85 3.66 -0.24 15.31
C LYS A 85 4.99 -0.82 15.80
N GLU A 86 5.67 -1.63 14.98
CA GLU A 86 6.96 -2.24 15.33
C GLU A 86 8.07 -1.20 15.54
N LEU A 87 7.98 -0.06 14.86
CA LEU A 87 8.94 1.02 14.97
C LEU A 87 8.57 2.08 16.01
N ALA A 88 7.45 1.90 16.74
CA ALA A 88 6.90 2.90 17.66
C ALA A 88 6.84 4.30 17.00
N CYS A 89 6.24 4.36 15.82
CA CYS A 89 6.03 5.61 15.10
C CYS A 89 4.95 6.47 15.78
N ASP A 90 5.03 7.79 15.64
CA ASP A 90 3.99 8.70 16.09
C ASP A 90 2.88 8.87 15.05
N PHE A 91 3.23 8.90 13.76
CA PHE A 91 2.26 9.13 12.68
C PHE A 91 2.71 8.62 11.30
N ILE A 92 1.69 8.39 10.46
CA ILE A 92 1.80 7.96 9.08
C ILE A 92 1.38 9.09 8.14
N ASP A 93 2.25 9.42 7.19
CA ASP A 93 1.94 10.26 6.04
C ASP A 93 1.69 9.38 4.82
N ASN A 94 0.42 9.02 4.61
CA ASN A 94 0.01 8.09 3.56
C ASN A 94 -0.26 8.79 2.21
N PHE A 95 0.66 8.61 1.26
CA PHE A 95 0.51 9.03 -0.14
C PHE A 95 0.16 7.85 -1.06
N ALA A 96 0.21 6.60 -0.60
CA ALA A 96 -0.19 5.45 -1.39
C ALA A 96 -1.66 5.53 -1.81
N ARG A 97 -1.96 4.91 -2.96
CA ARG A 97 -3.28 4.93 -3.58
C ARG A 97 -3.68 3.54 -4.06
N SER A 98 -4.76 3.04 -3.47
CA SER A 98 -5.47 1.87 -3.99
C SER A 98 -6.37 2.25 -5.18
N MET A 99 -6.72 1.27 -5.99
CA MET A 99 -7.78 1.33 -6.98
C MET A 99 -9.09 1.86 -6.36
N PRO A 100 -9.84 2.77 -7.02
CA PRO A 100 -11.06 3.31 -6.46
C PRO A 100 -12.14 2.23 -6.41
N PRO A 101 -13.03 2.24 -5.42
CA PRO A 101 -14.18 1.34 -5.41
C PRO A 101 -15.15 1.71 -6.54
N HIS A 102 -15.69 0.70 -7.24
CA HIS A 102 -16.81 0.83 -8.20
C HIS A 102 -16.55 1.59 -9.51
N THR A 103 -15.43 1.35 -10.17
CA THR A 103 -15.25 1.79 -11.56
C THR A 103 -15.70 0.70 -12.52
N ASP A 104 -16.76 0.96 -13.30
CA ASP A 104 -17.20 0.09 -14.42
C ASP A 104 -16.18 0.03 -15.57
N ALA A 105 -15.17 0.91 -15.55
CA ALA A 105 -14.04 0.92 -16.45
C ALA A 105 -12.94 -0.03 -15.98
N ALA A 106 -12.18 -0.61 -16.92
CA ALA A 106 -10.95 -1.34 -16.65
C ALA A 106 -9.89 -0.40 -16.06
N THR A 107 -9.96 -0.12 -14.76
CA THR A 107 -9.02 0.76 -14.08
C THR A 107 -7.77 -0.01 -13.70
N ILE A 108 -6.62 0.67 -13.85
CA ILE A 108 -5.30 0.18 -13.46
C ILE A 108 -4.96 0.87 -12.15
N GLY A 109 -4.39 0.11 -11.21
CA GLY A 109 -3.93 0.69 -9.94
C GLY A 109 -2.71 1.59 -10.11
N SER A 110 -2.09 1.95 -8.99
CA SER A 110 -0.98 2.90 -9.01
C SER A 110 0.28 2.30 -9.67
N LEU A 111 0.77 2.96 -10.71
CA LEU A 111 1.99 2.61 -11.44
C LEU A 111 3.21 3.37 -10.89
N ILE A 112 4.42 3.02 -11.34
CA ILE A 112 5.60 3.85 -11.06
C ILE A 112 5.52 5.18 -11.83
N ASP A 113 5.32 5.12 -13.14
CA ASP A 113 5.13 6.30 -13.99
C ASP A 113 4.14 5.96 -15.11
N SER A 114 3.03 6.67 -15.12
CA SER A 114 1.97 6.50 -16.11
C SER A 114 2.41 6.87 -17.53
N ASP A 115 3.36 7.79 -17.69
CA ASP A 115 3.95 8.18 -18.98
C ASP A 115 4.80 7.03 -19.57
N ILE A 116 5.55 6.31 -18.72
CA ILE A 116 6.36 5.16 -19.13
C ILE A 116 5.46 4.05 -19.64
N ARG A 117 4.37 3.76 -18.90
CA ARG A 117 3.36 2.78 -19.33
C ARG A 117 2.73 3.17 -20.66
N ALA A 118 2.35 4.44 -20.84
CA ALA A 118 1.71 4.91 -22.07
C ALA A 118 2.62 4.79 -23.30
N GLN A 119 3.94 4.86 -23.11
CA GLN A 119 4.91 4.61 -24.19
C GLN A 119 5.09 3.12 -24.50
N ALA A 120 4.91 2.24 -23.51
CA ALA A 120 5.14 0.80 -23.64
C ALA A 120 3.91 0.04 -24.14
N VAL A 121 2.72 0.41 -23.68
CA VAL A 121 1.46 -0.27 -23.98
C VAL A 121 0.65 0.59 -24.95
N PRO A 122 0.44 0.17 -26.21
CA PRO A 122 -0.35 0.92 -27.17
C PRO A 122 -1.78 1.13 -26.66
N VAL A 123 -2.28 2.38 -26.72
CA VAL A 123 -3.69 2.66 -26.47
C VAL A 123 -4.50 2.02 -27.60
N THR A 124 -5.24 0.96 -27.28
CA THR A 124 -6.23 0.42 -28.23
C THR A 124 -7.45 1.33 -28.20
N ASP A 125 -7.85 1.82 -29.38
CA ASP A 125 -8.93 2.80 -29.58
C ASP A 125 -10.24 2.32 -28.93
N ASN A 126 -10.51 2.87 -27.73
CA ASN A 126 -11.76 2.94 -26.96
C ASN A 126 -11.48 3.32 -25.49
N ASN A 127 -10.21 3.31 -25.06
CA ASN A 127 -9.79 3.49 -23.66
C ASN A 127 -9.11 4.85 -23.38
N ASN A 128 -9.65 5.94 -23.96
CA ASN A 128 -9.22 7.31 -23.61
C ASN A 128 -9.47 7.67 -22.12
N ASP A 129 -10.24 6.85 -21.39
CA ASP A 129 -10.57 7.03 -19.97
C ASP A 129 -9.79 6.10 -19.03
N THR A 130 -8.69 5.47 -19.48
CA THR A 130 -7.82 4.73 -18.55
C THR A 130 -7.01 5.72 -17.71
N GLN A 131 -7.66 6.35 -16.73
CA GLN A 131 -7.03 7.26 -15.79
C GLN A 131 -6.11 6.42 -14.88
N ALA A 132 -4.83 6.33 -15.25
CA ALA A 132 -3.81 5.82 -14.36
C ALA A 132 -3.87 6.66 -13.08
N MET A 133 -4.08 5.99 -11.95
CA MET A 133 -4.13 6.65 -10.65
C MET A 133 -2.79 7.27 -10.30
N PHE A 134 -2.79 8.21 -9.34
CA PHE A 134 -1.60 8.94 -8.88
C PHE A 134 -0.38 8.03 -8.76
N ASP A 135 0.45 8.02 -9.80
CA ASP A 135 1.65 7.19 -9.90
C ASP A 135 2.70 7.62 -8.89
N PHE A 136 3.78 6.84 -8.75
CA PHE A 136 4.82 7.13 -7.79
C PHE A 136 5.38 8.55 -7.94
N LYS A 137 5.62 8.97 -9.20
CA LYS A 137 6.04 10.34 -9.54
C LYS A 137 5.09 11.40 -8.97
N THR A 138 3.79 11.22 -9.15
CA THR A 138 2.78 12.14 -8.63
C THR A 138 2.73 12.11 -7.10
N GLN A 139 2.83 10.94 -6.47
CA GLN A 139 2.85 10.81 -5.01
C GLN A 139 4.07 11.52 -4.39
N VAL A 140 5.25 11.41 -5.02
CA VAL A 140 6.46 12.14 -4.61
C VAL A 140 6.28 13.64 -4.73
N GLN A 141 5.70 14.12 -5.83
CA GLN A 141 5.42 15.55 -6.00
C GLN A 141 4.48 16.08 -4.92
N GLN A 142 3.41 15.35 -4.61
CA GLN A 142 2.48 15.71 -3.52
C GLN A 142 3.20 15.81 -2.16
N PHE A 143 4.13 14.90 -1.87
CA PHE A 143 4.94 14.95 -0.66
C PHE A 143 5.84 16.21 -0.64
N LEU A 144 6.53 16.51 -1.74
CA LEU A 144 7.42 17.67 -1.82
C LEU A 144 6.66 18.98 -1.68
N GLU A 145 5.47 19.08 -2.28
CA GLU A 145 4.59 20.23 -2.13
C GLU A 145 4.13 20.39 -0.68
N TYR A 146 3.71 19.28 -0.04
CA TYR A 146 3.32 19.26 1.36
C TYR A 146 4.46 19.72 2.28
N GLU A 147 5.67 19.18 2.11
CA GLU A 147 6.85 19.57 2.89
C GLU A 147 7.22 21.05 2.69
N LYS A 148 7.12 21.55 1.46
CA LYS A 148 7.33 22.97 1.14
C LYS A 148 6.31 23.85 1.85
N MET A 149 5.04 23.46 1.89
CA MET A 149 3.99 24.17 2.61
C MET A 149 4.21 24.12 4.13
N LYS A 150 4.52 22.94 4.69
CA LYS A 150 4.86 22.75 6.12
C LYS A 150 6.00 23.68 6.52
N ARG A 151 7.06 23.78 5.72
CA ARG A 151 8.18 24.72 5.95
C ARG A 151 7.73 26.19 5.91
N ARG A 152 6.81 26.57 5.02
CA ARG A 152 6.32 27.97 4.96
C ARG A 152 5.46 28.35 6.17
N VAL A 153 4.61 27.44 6.63
CA VAL A 153 3.60 27.71 7.67
C VAL A 153 4.18 27.55 9.08
N VAL A 154 5.08 26.59 9.29
CA VAL A 154 5.67 26.30 10.61
C VAL A 154 6.98 27.09 10.78
N PRO A 155 7.05 28.02 11.76
CA PRO A 155 8.27 28.74 12.09
C PRO A 155 9.41 27.78 12.39
N GLU A 156 10.62 28.10 11.92
CA GLU A 156 11.80 27.23 12.03
C GLU A 156 12.10 26.78 13.47
N ARG A 157 11.89 27.67 14.45
CA ARG A 157 12.03 27.38 15.88
C ARG A 157 11.04 26.34 16.45
N LEU A 158 9.93 26.09 15.75
CA LEU A 158 8.91 25.10 16.12
C LEU A 158 9.01 23.83 15.26
N ARG A 159 9.90 23.82 14.26
CA ARG A 159 10.17 22.59 13.50
C ARG A 159 10.93 21.67 14.43
N LYS A 160 10.40 20.45 14.63
CA LYS A 160 11.11 19.41 15.37
C LYS A 160 12.42 19.14 14.62
N VAL A 161 13.54 19.50 15.25
CA VAL A 161 14.89 19.36 14.67
C VAL A 161 15.26 17.87 14.55
N ASP A 162 14.63 17.02 15.36
CA ASP A 162 14.90 15.58 15.43
C ASP A 162 13.65 14.76 15.03
N GLU A 163 13.12 14.98 13.82
CA GLU A 163 12.10 14.10 13.21
C GLU A 163 12.81 13.00 12.40
N TRP A 164 12.82 11.75 12.90
CA TRP A 164 13.27 10.62 12.11
C TRP A 164 12.17 10.20 11.15
N THR A 165 12.47 10.22 9.85
CA THR A 165 11.55 9.76 8.80
C THR A 165 12.07 8.48 8.15
N ILE A 166 11.21 7.47 8.05
CA ILE A 166 11.38 6.33 7.13
C ILE A 166 10.41 6.49 5.97
N PHE A 167 10.90 6.24 4.76
CA PHE A 167 10.07 6.17 3.57
C PHE A 167 9.77 4.72 3.23
N THR A 168 8.53 4.41 2.85
CA THR A 168 8.20 3.10 2.27
C THR A 168 7.85 3.28 0.80
N VAL A 169 8.33 2.40 -0.07
CA VAL A 169 8.07 2.43 -1.50
C VAL A 169 7.68 1.03 -1.97
N SER A 170 6.44 0.85 -2.42
CA SER A 170 5.94 -0.43 -2.91
C SER A 170 5.13 -0.24 -4.18
N PHE A 171 5.73 -0.56 -5.32
CA PHE A 171 5.13 -0.50 -6.65
C PHE A 171 5.62 -1.66 -7.51
N GLY A 172 5.01 -1.82 -8.68
CA GLY A 172 5.48 -2.75 -9.71
C GLY A 172 4.56 -3.91 -10.00
N LEU A 173 3.58 -4.19 -9.13
CA LEU A 173 2.62 -5.26 -9.42
C LEU A 173 1.74 -4.90 -10.62
N TRP A 174 1.20 -3.68 -10.63
CA TRP A 174 0.41 -3.17 -11.75
C TRP A 174 1.25 -3.03 -13.02
N ASP A 175 2.47 -2.49 -12.93
CA ASP A 175 3.42 -2.41 -14.05
C ASP A 175 3.68 -3.81 -14.64
N LEU A 176 3.97 -4.81 -13.79
CA LEU A 176 4.25 -6.18 -14.23
C LEU A 176 3.04 -6.81 -14.94
N LEU A 177 1.83 -6.61 -14.41
CA LEU A 177 0.59 -7.11 -15.01
C LEU A 177 0.34 -6.48 -16.39
N GLU A 178 0.55 -5.18 -16.54
CA GLU A 178 0.43 -4.49 -17.83
C GLU A 178 1.52 -4.92 -18.81
N TYR A 179 2.77 -5.05 -18.37
CA TYR A 179 3.88 -5.42 -19.24
C TYR A 179 3.87 -6.90 -19.64
N SER A 180 3.13 -7.74 -18.91
CA SER A 180 2.98 -9.17 -19.23
C SER A 180 2.22 -9.44 -20.54
N THR A 181 1.54 -8.43 -21.09
CA THR A 181 0.87 -8.54 -22.39
C THR A 181 1.77 -8.14 -23.56
N LEU A 182 2.99 -7.67 -23.29
CA LEU A 182 3.94 -7.24 -24.31
C LEU A 182 4.85 -8.40 -24.73
N GLU A 183 5.45 -8.29 -25.91
CA GLU A 183 6.54 -9.20 -26.25
C GLU A 183 7.73 -8.97 -25.32
N LYS A 184 8.47 -10.04 -25.06
CA LYS A 184 9.54 -10.09 -24.08
C LYS A 184 10.52 -8.90 -24.16
N GLU A 185 10.98 -8.51 -25.34
CA GLU A 185 11.94 -7.41 -25.48
C GLU A 185 11.37 -6.06 -25.03
N TYR A 186 10.11 -5.77 -25.41
CA TYR A 186 9.42 -4.55 -25.00
C TYR A 186 9.09 -4.55 -23.51
N ALA A 187 8.68 -5.70 -22.96
CA ALA A 187 8.45 -5.85 -21.52
C ALA A 187 9.71 -5.57 -20.70
N LEU A 188 10.86 -6.15 -21.09
CA LEU A 188 12.14 -5.92 -20.41
C LEU A 188 12.53 -4.44 -20.44
N LYS A 189 12.39 -3.78 -21.59
CA LYS A 189 12.68 -2.35 -21.73
C LYS A 189 11.75 -1.48 -20.88
N ALA A 190 10.46 -1.82 -20.82
CA ALA A 190 9.49 -1.11 -19.99
C ALA A 190 9.82 -1.26 -18.50
N ILE A 191 10.24 -2.44 -18.05
CA ILE A 191 10.71 -2.69 -16.68
C ILE A 191 11.96 -1.86 -16.37
N ASP A 192 12.96 -1.86 -17.24
CA ASP A 192 14.19 -1.07 -17.05
C ASP A 192 13.85 0.42 -16.88
N ASN A 193 13.02 0.97 -17.77
CA ASN A 193 12.56 2.36 -17.70
C ASN A 193 11.77 2.64 -16.41
N SER A 194 10.83 1.77 -16.03
CA SER A 194 10.06 1.91 -14.78
C SER A 194 11.00 1.94 -13.56
N ILE A 195 11.98 1.03 -13.48
CA ILE A 195 12.93 1.03 -12.35
C ILE A 195 13.82 2.27 -12.37
N GLU A 196 14.30 2.72 -13.54
CA GLU A 196 15.04 3.98 -13.67
C GLU A 196 14.21 5.16 -13.13
N GLY A 197 12.97 5.31 -13.60
CA GLY A 197 12.05 6.36 -13.14
C GLY A 197 11.75 6.30 -11.63
N LEU A 198 11.71 5.10 -11.04
CA LEU A 198 11.61 4.95 -9.58
C LEU A 198 12.83 5.58 -8.89
N PHE A 199 14.04 5.25 -9.32
CA PHE A 199 15.25 5.79 -8.68
C PHE A 199 15.47 7.27 -8.96
N GLU A 200 15.04 7.81 -10.11
CA GLU A 200 15.02 9.26 -10.36
C GLU A 200 14.13 10.01 -9.35
N ASN A 201 12.96 9.45 -9.04
CA ASN A 201 12.07 10.00 -8.03
C ASN A 201 12.64 9.86 -6.60
N LEU A 202 13.38 8.78 -6.31
CA LEU A 202 14.14 8.65 -5.07
C LEU A 202 15.26 9.69 -4.96
N ASP A 203 15.97 9.97 -6.05
CA ASP A 203 16.97 11.04 -6.11
C ASP A 203 16.35 12.41 -5.87
N LEU A 204 15.14 12.64 -6.41
CA LEU A 204 14.39 13.85 -6.15
C LEU A 204 14.01 13.97 -4.67
N LEU A 205 13.53 12.90 -4.04
CA LEU A 205 13.27 12.86 -2.60
C LEU A 205 14.53 13.17 -1.79
N ALA A 206 15.64 12.48 -2.07
CA ALA A 206 16.89 12.62 -1.34
C ALA A 206 17.46 14.05 -1.37
N LYS A 207 17.21 14.81 -2.45
CA LYS A 207 17.59 16.23 -2.56
C LYS A 207 16.81 17.15 -1.60
N HIS A 208 15.64 16.73 -1.13
CA HIS A 208 14.71 17.58 -0.38
C HIS A 208 14.54 17.17 1.09
N VAL A 209 15.03 16.00 1.49
CA VAL A 209 14.93 15.46 2.85
C VAL A 209 16.30 15.44 3.54
N ALA A 210 16.31 15.31 4.86
CA ALA A 210 17.56 15.18 5.61
C ALA A 210 18.27 13.87 5.26
N ALA A 211 19.58 13.93 5.03
CA ALA A 211 20.41 12.78 4.70
C ALA A 211 21.06 12.13 5.95
N PRO A 212 21.31 10.81 5.94
CA PRO A 212 20.95 9.85 4.90
C PRO A 212 19.46 9.45 4.96
N ILE A 213 18.82 9.37 3.80
CA ILE A 213 17.43 8.89 3.69
C ILE A 213 17.39 7.38 3.98
N LYS A 214 16.37 6.93 4.71
CA LYS A 214 16.12 5.51 5.00
C LYS A 214 14.84 5.07 4.31
N ILE A 215 14.94 4.02 3.50
CA ILE A 215 13.83 3.52 2.67
C ILE A 215 13.60 2.03 2.96
N VAL A 216 12.33 1.65 3.11
CA VAL A 216 11.89 0.25 3.03
C VAL A 216 11.20 0.03 1.70
N ALA A 217 11.82 -0.75 0.82
CA ALA A 217 11.31 -1.06 -0.52
C ALA A 217 11.22 -2.58 -0.71
N PRO A 218 10.08 -3.21 -0.38
CA PRO A 218 9.92 -4.65 -0.56
C PRO A 218 10.16 -5.07 -2.01
N LYS A 219 10.76 -6.25 -2.19
CA LYS A 219 10.78 -6.93 -3.49
C LYS A 219 9.35 -7.27 -3.91
N LEU A 220 9.13 -7.32 -5.21
CA LEU A 220 7.84 -7.67 -5.79
C LEU A 220 7.49 -9.12 -5.45
N VAL A 221 6.22 -9.38 -5.13
CA VAL A 221 5.67 -10.72 -4.96
C VAL A 221 5.44 -11.35 -6.34
N ASP A 222 5.64 -12.66 -6.46
CA ASP A 222 5.32 -13.38 -7.69
C ASP A 222 3.80 -13.33 -7.92
N ALA A 223 3.41 -12.53 -8.91
CA ALA A 223 2.01 -12.29 -9.26
C ALA A 223 1.26 -13.56 -9.64
N THR A 224 1.98 -14.63 -10.01
CA THR A 224 1.34 -15.90 -10.38
C THR A 224 0.68 -16.58 -9.18
N PHE A 225 1.06 -16.29 -7.94
CA PHE A 225 0.34 -16.82 -6.76
C PHE A 225 -0.98 -16.09 -6.47
N LEU A 226 -1.23 -14.95 -7.11
CA LEU A 226 -2.40 -14.15 -6.80
C LEU A 226 -3.68 -14.79 -7.35
N PRO A 227 -4.79 -14.81 -6.57
CA PRO A 227 -6.05 -15.40 -7.00
C PRO A 227 -6.55 -14.90 -8.36
N ARG A 228 -6.38 -13.59 -8.64
CA ARG A 228 -6.75 -12.97 -9.93
C ARG A 228 -6.03 -13.59 -11.14
N VAL A 229 -4.80 -14.05 -10.96
CA VAL A 229 -4.05 -14.73 -12.03
C VAL A 229 -4.46 -16.21 -12.08
N GLN A 230 -4.58 -16.86 -10.92
CA GLN A 230 -4.95 -18.26 -10.82
C GLN A 230 -6.38 -18.56 -11.31
N SER A 231 -7.34 -17.64 -11.18
CA SER A 231 -8.71 -17.84 -11.69
C SER A 231 -8.73 -18.05 -13.21
N ARG A 232 -7.79 -17.44 -13.95
CA ARG A 232 -7.64 -17.62 -15.41
C ARG A 232 -7.26 -19.03 -15.82
N ARG A 233 -6.70 -19.85 -14.92
CA ARG A 233 -6.29 -21.23 -15.20
C ARG A 233 -7.42 -22.08 -15.77
N HIS A 234 -8.65 -21.83 -15.34
CA HIS A 234 -9.81 -22.57 -15.82
C HIS A 234 -10.35 -22.05 -17.16
N HIS A 235 -10.22 -20.74 -17.41
CA HIS A 235 -10.77 -20.05 -18.58
C HIS A 235 -9.84 -20.07 -19.81
N ASP A 236 -8.53 -20.03 -19.62
CA ASP A 236 -7.52 -20.01 -20.70
C ASP A 236 -6.49 -21.12 -20.54
N LYS A 237 -6.96 -22.37 -20.52
CA LYS A 237 -6.09 -23.54 -20.27
C LYS A 237 -4.96 -23.69 -21.29
N GLU A 238 -5.18 -23.26 -22.52
CA GLU A 238 -4.24 -23.45 -23.62
C GLU A 238 -3.01 -22.56 -23.46
N HIS A 239 -3.19 -21.29 -23.06
CA HIS A 239 -2.09 -20.34 -22.94
C HIS A 239 -1.67 -20.07 -21.50
N PHE A 240 -2.44 -20.52 -20.49
CA PHE A 240 -2.15 -20.22 -19.08
C PHE A 240 -0.72 -20.60 -18.67
N ALA A 241 -0.23 -21.77 -19.08
CA ALA A 241 1.13 -22.20 -18.74
C ALA A 241 2.21 -21.29 -19.36
N GLU A 242 2.00 -20.84 -20.60
CA GLU A 242 2.88 -19.91 -21.30
C GLU A 242 2.85 -18.52 -20.64
N SER A 243 1.66 -17.98 -20.38
CA SER A 243 1.49 -16.69 -19.71
C SER A 243 2.05 -16.70 -18.28
N GLN A 244 1.85 -17.81 -17.55
CA GLN A 244 2.43 -17.99 -16.22
C GLN A 244 3.96 -18.02 -16.29
N HIS A 245 4.53 -18.77 -17.24
CA HIS A 245 5.98 -18.81 -17.44
C HIS A 245 6.55 -17.43 -17.78
N HIS A 246 5.87 -16.68 -18.64
CA HIS A 246 6.24 -15.32 -19.01
C HIS A 246 6.20 -14.38 -17.81
N LEU A 247 5.15 -14.42 -16.98
CA LEU A 247 5.03 -13.63 -15.76
C LEU A 247 6.15 -13.94 -14.74
N VAL A 248 6.46 -15.22 -14.50
CA VAL A 248 7.56 -15.61 -13.60
C VAL A 248 8.90 -15.08 -14.12
N PHE A 249 9.12 -15.14 -15.44
CA PHE A 249 10.33 -14.59 -16.06
C PHE A 249 10.43 -13.07 -15.83
N LEU A 250 9.37 -12.32 -16.11
CA LEU A 250 9.35 -10.87 -15.92
C LEU A 250 9.48 -10.48 -14.44
N TRP A 251 8.83 -11.20 -13.53
CA TRP A 251 8.95 -11.00 -12.08
C TRP A 251 10.39 -11.20 -11.60
N THR A 252 11.04 -12.27 -12.07
CA THR A 252 12.45 -12.55 -11.75
C THR A 252 13.35 -11.43 -12.24
N TYR A 253 13.10 -10.95 -13.47
CA TYR A 253 13.84 -9.84 -14.05
C TYR A 253 13.64 -8.55 -13.27
N TRP A 254 12.39 -8.17 -12.97
CA TRP A 254 12.04 -7.00 -12.16
C TRP A 254 12.83 -6.97 -10.85
N ASN A 255 12.74 -8.05 -10.07
CA ASN A 255 13.42 -8.12 -8.78
C ASN A 255 14.95 -8.09 -8.89
N THR A 256 15.50 -8.62 -9.99
CA THR A 256 16.93 -8.55 -10.29
C THR A 256 17.37 -7.12 -10.58
N VAL A 257 16.66 -6.43 -11.47
CA VAL A 257 16.96 -5.03 -11.83
C VAL A 257 16.78 -4.12 -10.62
N LEU A 258 15.66 -4.23 -9.90
CA LEU A 258 15.40 -3.46 -8.67
C LEU A 258 16.52 -3.63 -7.63
N THR A 259 16.91 -4.88 -7.33
CA THR A 259 17.96 -5.15 -6.34
C THR A 259 19.32 -4.62 -6.80
N ARG A 260 19.65 -4.79 -8.09
CA ARG A 260 20.90 -4.28 -8.67
C ARG A 260 20.97 -2.76 -8.59
N THR A 261 19.92 -2.06 -9.04
CA THR A 261 19.86 -0.60 -9.03
C THR A 261 19.88 -0.07 -7.59
N ALA A 262 19.15 -0.70 -6.68
CA ALA A 262 19.18 -0.36 -5.24
C ALA A 262 20.58 -0.46 -4.64
N SER A 263 21.36 -1.50 -4.98
CA SER A 263 22.72 -1.68 -4.47
C SER A 263 23.72 -0.63 -4.96
N GLN A 264 23.41 0.03 -6.08
CA GLN A 264 24.25 1.06 -6.69
C GLN A 264 23.84 2.48 -6.28
N TRP A 265 22.64 2.63 -5.72
CA TRP A 265 22.12 3.91 -5.28
C TRP A 265 22.87 4.43 -4.05
N LYS A 266 23.29 5.70 -4.08
CA LYS A 266 24.26 6.25 -3.09
C LYS A 266 23.69 7.32 -2.17
N HIS A 267 22.42 7.68 -2.33
CA HIS A 267 21.83 8.80 -1.61
C HIS A 267 21.20 8.41 -0.27
N GLY A 268 21.22 7.12 0.11
CA GLY A 268 20.68 6.63 1.38
C GLY A 268 20.81 5.12 1.55
N GLU A 269 20.05 4.60 2.52
CA GLU A 269 19.95 3.18 2.84
C GLU A 269 18.59 2.64 2.38
N ILE A 270 18.61 1.53 1.63
CA ILE A 270 17.39 0.82 1.20
C ILE A 270 17.39 -0.56 1.85
N PHE A 271 16.40 -0.80 2.70
CA PHE A 271 16.06 -2.12 3.20
C PHE A 271 15.05 -2.78 2.25
N MET A 272 15.37 -3.97 1.74
CA MET A 272 14.55 -4.68 0.76
C MET A 272 14.04 -6.03 1.29
N PRO A 273 12.94 -6.05 2.06
CA PRO A 273 12.27 -7.28 2.44
C PRO A 273 11.89 -8.13 1.22
N ASN A 274 11.84 -9.45 1.37
CA ASN A 274 11.35 -10.36 0.33
C ASN A 274 10.04 -11.03 0.78
N PRO A 275 8.88 -10.37 0.59
CA PRO A 275 7.58 -10.93 1.00
C PRO A 275 7.20 -12.19 0.22
N ASN A 276 7.78 -12.40 -0.98
CA ASN A 276 7.50 -13.58 -1.79
C ASN A 276 7.81 -14.88 -1.03
N ASN A 277 8.94 -14.92 -0.31
CA ASN A 277 9.33 -16.11 0.45
C ASN A 277 8.29 -16.46 1.51
N LEU A 278 7.76 -15.45 2.19
CA LEU A 278 6.72 -15.65 3.22
C LEU A 278 5.46 -16.27 2.60
N ILE A 279 5.01 -15.77 1.45
CA ILE A 279 3.84 -16.30 0.74
C ILE A 279 4.10 -17.73 0.27
N THR A 280 5.23 -17.98 -0.39
CA THR A 280 5.56 -19.33 -0.90
C THR A 280 5.71 -20.36 0.21
N ASP A 281 6.22 -19.96 1.38
CA ASP A 281 6.36 -20.84 2.53
C ASP A 281 4.99 -21.25 3.08
N GLN A 282 4.01 -20.34 3.12
CA GLN A 282 2.64 -20.68 3.53
C GLN A 282 1.98 -21.64 2.54
N VAL A 283 2.10 -21.37 1.23
CA VAL A 283 1.57 -22.25 0.17
C VAL A 283 2.19 -23.64 0.27
N ARG A 284 3.53 -23.73 0.35
CA ARG A 284 4.25 -25.00 0.46
C ARG A 284 3.88 -25.77 1.71
N THR A 285 3.79 -25.09 2.87
CA THR A 285 3.41 -25.71 4.14
C THR A 285 2.03 -26.36 4.03
N LYS A 286 1.05 -25.63 3.47
CA LYS A 286 -0.30 -26.14 3.27
C LYS A 286 -0.35 -27.34 2.31
N GLN A 287 0.40 -27.27 1.20
CA GLN A 287 0.44 -28.35 0.20
C GLN A 287 1.12 -29.63 0.73
N LEU A 288 2.16 -29.51 1.56
CA LEU A 288 2.80 -30.66 2.19
C LEU A 288 1.89 -31.29 3.26
N TYR A 289 1.30 -30.45 4.12
CA TYR A 289 0.40 -30.89 5.17
C TYR A 289 -0.82 -31.63 4.60
N SER A 290 -1.46 -31.11 3.55
CA SER A 290 -2.63 -31.76 2.94
C SER A 290 -2.33 -33.12 2.31
N LYS A 291 -1.07 -33.36 1.93
CA LYS A 291 -0.60 -34.64 1.37
C LYS A 291 0.01 -35.58 2.42
N ASN A 292 0.01 -35.20 3.69
CA ASN A 292 0.73 -35.91 4.77
C ASN A 292 2.23 -36.13 4.44
N LEU A 293 2.85 -35.15 3.77
CA LEU A 293 4.26 -35.17 3.42
C LEU A 293 5.02 -34.21 4.33
N SER A 294 6.30 -34.50 4.56
CA SER A 294 7.22 -33.56 5.18
C SER A 294 8.56 -33.51 4.48
N ASP A 295 9.17 -32.33 4.40
CA ASP A 295 10.54 -32.22 3.91
C ASP A 295 11.58 -32.55 4.99
N ALA A 296 12.86 -32.45 4.62
CA ALA A 296 13.98 -32.77 5.51
C ALA A 296 14.07 -31.86 6.75
N THR A 297 13.47 -30.66 6.72
CA THR A 297 13.44 -29.75 7.87
C THR A 297 12.23 -29.99 8.78
N GLY A 298 11.31 -30.87 8.36
CA GLY A 298 10.07 -31.16 9.08
C GLY A 298 8.90 -30.25 8.71
N LEU A 299 9.06 -29.39 7.69
CA LEU A 299 7.97 -28.60 7.13
C LEU A 299 6.86 -29.52 6.61
N GLY A 300 5.59 -29.19 6.87
CA GLY A 300 4.44 -30.01 6.52
C GLY A 300 3.90 -30.92 7.64
N LYS A 301 4.61 -31.02 8.78
CA LYS A 301 4.09 -31.72 9.98
C LYS A 301 3.19 -30.84 10.86
N GLN A 302 3.39 -29.53 10.78
CA GLN A 302 2.68 -28.55 11.60
C GLN A 302 1.37 -28.16 10.91
N VAL A 303 0.34 -27.90 11.71
CA VAL A 303 -0.92 -27.34 11.22
C VAL A 303 -0.60 -26.00 10.54
N PRO A 304 -0.98 -25.80 9.26
CA PRO A 304 -0.72 -24.56 8.54
C PRO A 304 -1.40 -23.37 9.21
N LEU A 305 -0.81 -22.18 9.08
CA LEU A 305 -1.40 -20.94 9.58
C LEU A 305 -2.73 -20.61 8.88
N PHE A 306 -2.77 -20.84 7.57
CA PHE A 306 -3.94 -20.59 6.74
C PHE A 306 -4.59 -21.90 6.28
N ASP A 307 -5.92 -21.96 6.39
CA ASP A 307 -6.70 -23.08 5.83
C ASP A 307 -6.80 -22.97 4.31
N PHE A 308 -6.82 -21.75 3.78
CA PHE A 308 -7.00 -21.45 2.36
C PHE A 308 -5.84 -20.58 1.86
N VAL A 309 -5.00 -21.15 0.99
CA VAL A 309 -3.79 -20.49 0.44
C VAL A 309 -3.90 -20.16 -1.05
N GLU A 310 -5.01 -20.50 -1.68
CA GLU A 310 -5.31 -20.23 -3.10
C GLU A 310 -6.66 -19.51 -3.25
N GLU A 311 -7.62 -19.78 -2.37
CA GLU A 311 -8.94 -19.14 -2.39
C GLU A 311 -8.94 -17.82 -1.60
N PRO A 312 -9.34 -16.68 -2.22
CA PRO A 312 -9.46 -15.41 -1.51
C PRO A 312 -10.67 -15.41 -0.56
N CYS A 313 -10.62 -14.57 0.47
CA CYS A 313 -11.76 -14.41 1.38
C CYS A 313 -12.94 -13.69 0.69
N VAL A 314 -12.64 -12.73 -0.19
CA VAL A 314 -13.59 -11.93 -0.95
C VAL A 314 -13.55 -12.38 -2.41
N LYS A 315 -14.69 -12.83 -2.91
CA LYS A 315 -14.84 -13.19 -4.33
C LYS A 315 -15.51 -12.07 -5.10
N SER A 316 -14.95 -11.73 -6.26
CA SER A 316 -15.57 -10.78 -7.18
C SER A 316 -16.63 -11.48 -8.02
N PRO A 317 -17.79 -10.85 -8.31
CA PRO A 317 -18.76 -11.38 -9.27
C PRO A 317 -18.16 -11.64 -10.65
N ALA A 318 -17.05 -10.97 -11.01
CA ALA A 318 -16.35 -11.20 -12.27
C ALA A 318 -15.58 -12.53 -12.36
N ASP A 319 -15.37 -13.21 -11.22
CA ASP A 319 -14.74 -14.54 -11.19
C ASP A 319 -15.74 -15.67 -11.46
N ASP A 320 -17.06 -15.40 -11.36
CA ASP A 320 -18.12 -16.32 -11.76
C ASP A 320 -18.71 -15.82 -13.08
N GLY A 321 -18.51 -16.55 -14.18
CA GLY A 321 -19.01 -16.21 -15.52
C GLY A 321 -20.54 -16.22 -15.70
N ALA A 322 -21.30 -15.83 -14.68
CA ALA A 322 -22.75 -15.69 -14.69
C ALA A 322 -23.13 -14.20 -14.61
N GLU A 323 -23.73 -13.69 -15.68
CA GLU A 323 -24.48 -12.43 -15.69
C GLU A 323 -25.60 -12.48 -14.62
N VAL A 324 -25.30 -12.10 -13.38
CA VAL A 324 -26.32 -11.92 -12.35
C VAL A 324 -26.58 -10.42 -12.19
N LEU A 325 -27.55 -9.96 -12.98
CA LEU A 325 -28.26 -8.69 -12.83
C LEU A 325 -29.10 -8.67 -11.54
N GLN A 326 -28.47 -8.75 -10.38
CA GLN A 326 -29.07 -8.39 -9.08
C GLN A 326 -27.94 -7.88 -8.21
N ALA A 327 -28.12 -6.70 -7.58
CA ALA A 327 -27.21 -6.05 -6.64
C ALA A 327 -26.32 -7.05 -5.87
N ALA A 328 -25.16 -7.38 -6.45
CA ALA A 328 -24.40 -8.56 -6.05
C ALA A 328 -23.65 -8.21 -4.78
N GLY A 329 -24.16 -8.69 -3.65
CA GLY A 329 -23.39 -8.69 -2.42
C GLY A 329 -22.08 -9.41 -2.67
N ILE A 330 -20.96 -8.73 -2.40
CA ILE A 330 -19.63 -9.33 -2.40
C ILE A 330 -19.68 -10.56 -1.49
N GLU A 331 -19.45 -11.76 -2.03
CA GLU A 331 -19.40 -12.97 -1.21
C GLU A 331 -18.10 -12.93 -0.40
N LYS A 332 -18.27 -12.78 0.92
CA LYS A 332 -17.17 -12.68 1.88
C LYS A 332 -17.13 -13.93 2.75
N CYS A 333 -15.94 -14.46 2.97
CA CYS A 333 -15.70 -15.61 3.81
C CYS A 333 -16.10 -15.33 5.28
N PHE A 334 -16.42 -16.40 6.03
CA PHE A 334 -16.81 -16.27 7.43
C PHE A 334 -15.66 -15.83 8.35
N ASP A 335 -14.44 -16.30 8.07
CA ASP A 335 -13.25 -16.05 8.90
C ASP A 335 -12.04 -15.72 8.01
N ALA A 336 -11.76 -14.42 7.89
CA ALA A 336 -10.66 -13.90 7.07
C ALA A 336 -9.28 -14.35 7.55
N SER A 337 -9.12 -14.67 8.84
CA SER A 337 -7.83 -15.10 9.38
C SER A 337 -7.36 -16.46 8.84
N LYS A 338 -8.28 -17.24 8.27
CA LYS A 338 -8.02 -18.55 7.64
C LYS A 338 -7.57 -18.45 6.18
N HIS A 339 -7.67 -17.29 5.56
CA HIS A 339 -7.32 -17.07 4.15
C HIS A 339 -6.02 -16.29 4.03
N LEU A 340 -5.12 -16.75 3.16
CA LEU A 340 -3.88 -16.03 2.84
C LEU A 340 -4.15 -14.76 2.01
N PHE A 341 -5.17 -14.81 1.15
CA PHE A 341 -5.54 -13.72 0.28
C PHE A 341 -6.88 -13.13 0.71
N TRP A 342 -6.94 -11.79 0.78
CA TRP A 342 -8.19 -11.07 0.98
C TRP A 342 -9.04 -11.13 -0.26
#